data_AF-A0A438IQT9-F1
#
_entry.id   AF-A0A438IQT9-F1
#
_cell.length_a   1.000
_cell.length_b   1.000
_cell.length_c   1.000
_cell.angle_alpha   90.00
_cell.angle_beta   90.00
_cell.angle_gamma   90.00
#
_symmetry.space_group_name_H-M   'P 1'
#
loop_
_entity.id
_entity.type
_entity.pdbx_description
1 polymer ?
#
loop_
_entity_poly.entity_id
_entity_poly.type
_entity_poly.pdbx_seq_one_letter_code
_entity_poly.pdbx_strand_id
1 'polypeptide(L)'
;MATARGIILYSFLLCSFALVSSRANAGYHPRVGRGQGGVAHHGGRGRGSIPGETIFNVLQYGAKPGGKKDSTEGRSHFKGHANSPTPIIVQVAATLKAVTDISEFASPEWVTFEDINGLIVTGGGTFDGQGDVVWKYNDCRRNSNCQLLPTSIKFNSITNGNLRGINSVNAKSFHIAMNRCQNFRAFGLHITAPEDSPNTDGIHISSSNFVKVSKSIISTGDDCISIGQGSTNISINKVTCGPGHGISIGSLGKYPDEKDVMGIIVKNSTLMNTDNGLRIKTWPGSPPSQASGILFQDIIMKNVKNPIIIDQLYCPSGSSCRTQPSRVRISNIHYRNIRGTSSSPLGVNLMCSPQFPCQNVELFDINLRYSGKRRVSALTSSCSNVKAGFGGVQIPPPCR
;
A
#
# COMPACT_ATOMS: atom_id res chain seq x y z
N MET A 1 36.96 -50.59 -36.38
CA MET A 1 35.98 -50.50 -35.28
C MET A 1 35.29 -49.14 -35.40
N ALA A 2 34.35 -48.94 -36.34
CA ALA A 2 32.93 -49.33 -36.28
C ALA A 2 32.20 -48.64 -35.11
N THR A 3 31.55 -47.46 -35.33
CA THR A 3 30.09 -47.23 -35.50
C THR A 3 29.28 -47.47 -34.19
N ALA A 4 28.27 -46.73 -33.73
CA ALA A 4 27.32 -45.80 -34.34
C ALA A 4 26.49 -45.03 -33.26
N ARG A 5 26.09 -43.79 -33.61
CA ARG A 5 24.73 -43.20 -33.58
C ARG A 5 23.73 -43.49 -32.43
N GLY A 6 23.04 -42.42 -32.01
CA GLY A 6 21.70 -42.50 -31.42
C GLY A 6 21.10 -41.15 -30.98
N ILE A 7 20.45 -40.43 -31.91
CA ILE A 7 19.44 -39.40 -31.64
C ILE A 7 18.14 -40.12 -31.21
N ILE A 8 17.34 -39.58 -30.26
CA ILE A 8 15.85 -39.59 -30.26
C ILE A 8 15.30 -38.61 -29.20
N LEU A 9 14.27 -37.84 -29.61
CA LEU A 9 13.38 -36.93 -28.88
C LEU A 9 12.44 -37.64 -27.87
N TYR A 10 11.87 -36.90 -26.91
CA TYR A 10 10.45 -36.84 -26.40
C TYR A 10 10.46 -36.29 -24.95
N SER A 11 10.00 -35.06 -24.69
CA SER A 11 8.64 -34.62 -24.30
C SER A 11 8.21 -34.85 -22.83
N PHE A 12 7.95 -33.72 -22.16
CA PHE A 12 6.90 -33.39 -21.15
C PHE A 12 6.72 -34.13 -19.80
N LEU A 13 6.46 -33.27 -18.79
CA LEU A 13 5.63 -33.42 -17.57
C LEU A 13 6.18 -34.18 -16.35
N LEU A 14 6.36 -33.48 -15.22
CA LEU A 14 5.58 -33.61 -13.97
C LEU A 14 6.31 -33.10 -12.70
N CYS A 15 5.52 -32.52 -11.79
CA CYS A 15 5.74 -32.29 -10.35
C CYS A 15 6.79 -31.25 -9.93
N SER A 16 6.46 -30.29 -9.06
CA SER A 16 6.00 -30.59 -7.70
C SER A 16 5.07 -29.51 -7.11
N PHE A 17 3.86 -29.94 -6.73
CA PHE A 17 3.05 -29.26 -5.71
C PHE A 17 3.65 -29.58 -4.34
N ALA A 18 4.07 -28.56 -3.59
CA ALA A 18 4.32 -28.68 -2.16
C ALA A 18 3.06 -28.23 -1.41
N LEU A 19 2.16 -29.18 -1.14
CA LEU A 19 1.09 -29.06 -0.15
C LEU A 19 1.53 -29.89 1.07
N VAL A 20 1.91 -29.22 2.15
CA VAL A 20 2.04 -29.87 3.46
C VAL A 20 0.63 -30.03 4.02
N SER A 21 0.12 -31.25 3.98
CA SER A 21 -1.10 -31.69 4.69
C SER A 21 -0.68 -32.31 6.02
N SER A 22 -1.09 -31.73 7.14
CA SER A 22 -1.09 -32.41 8.44
C SER A 22 -2.45 -33.11 8.64
N ARG A 23 -2.34 -34.33 9.15
CA ARG A 23 -3.36 -35.39 9.24
C ARG A 23 -4.69 -34.96 9.88
N ALA A 24 -5.79 -35.36 9.27
CA ALA A 24 -6.96 -35.89 9.98
C ALA A 24 -7.68 -36.94 9.12
N ASN A 25 -7.64 -38.19 9.57
CA ASN A 25 -8.45 -39.30 9.07
C ASN A 25 -9.94 -38.99 9.30
N ALA A 26 -10.74 -39.00 8.23
CA ALA A 26 -12.11 -39.50 8.24
C ALA A 26 -12.56 -39.70 6.78
N GLY A 27 -12.71 -40.96 6.39
CA GLY A 27 -13.14 -41.34 5.05
C GLY A 27 -14.58 -40.88 4.79
N TYR A 28 -14.81 -40.27 3.62
CA TYR A 28 -16.13 -40.16 3.04
C TYR A 28 -16.03 -40.08 1.51
N HIS A 29 -16.42 -41.15 0.83
CA HIS A 29 -16.63 -41.19 -0.61
C HIS A 29 -18.04 -40.69 -0.92
N PRO A 30 -18.26 -39.66 -1.75
CA PRO A 30 -19.58 -39.38 -2.28
C PRO A 30 -19.85 -40.31 -3.48
N ARG A 31 -20.84 -41.19 -3.33
CA ARG A 31 -21.47 -41.92 -4.43
C ARG A 31 -22.26 -40.93 -5.30
N VAL A 32 -22.06 -41.00 -6.61
CA VAL A 32 -22.87 -40.30 -7.61
C VAL A 32 -24.23 -40.99 -7.70
N GLY A 33 -25.26 -40.38 -7.13
CA GLY A 33 -26.66 -40.77 -7.32
C GLY A 33 -27.29 -39.97 -8.45
N ARG A 34 -27.77 -40.65 -9.50
CA ARG A 34 -28.69 -40.09 -10.49
C ARG A 34 -30.06 -39.91 -9.84
N GLY A 35 -30.65 -38.72 -9.95
CA GLY A 35 -32.04 -38.44 -9.61
C GLY A 35 -32.61 -37.35 -10.50
N GLN A 36 -33.69 -37.68 -11.23
CA GLN A 36 -34.51 -36.79 -12.03
C GLN A 36 -35.45 -35.94 -11.15
N GLY A 37 -35.94 -34.81 -11.69
CA GLY A 37 -37.15 -34.12 -11.24
C GLY A 37 -36.91 -32.65 -10.87
N GLY A 38 -37.34 -31.72 -11.72
CA GLY A 38 -37.15 -30.28 -11.55
C GLY A 38 -38.22 -29.58 -10.69
N VAL A 39 -37.96 -28.30 -10.38
CA VAL A 39 -38.83 -27.12 -10.58
C VAL A 39 -37.93 -25.87 -10.44
N ALA A 40 -38.12 -24.90 -11.35
CA ALA A 40 -37.36 -23.66 -11.44
C ALA A 40 -37.92 -22.56 -10.52
N HIS A 41 -37.03 -21.73 -9.95
CA HIS A 41 -37.29 -20.31 -9.71
C HIS A 41 -35.98 -19.49 -9.80
N HIS A 42 -36.11 -18.34 -10.49
CA HIS A 42 -35.13 -17.28 -10.81
C HIS A 42 -34.25 -16.82 -9.62
N GLY A 43 -33.04 -16.30 -9.76
CA GLY A 43 -32.29 -15.84 -10.93
C GLY A 43 -31.14 -14.94 -10.46
N GLY A 44 -29.94 -15.50 -10.29
CA GLY A 44 -28.69 -14.75 -10.21
C GLY A 44 -27.87 -15.09 -11.45
N ARG A 45 -27.73 -14.15 -12.39
CA ARG A 45 -26.88 -14.32 -13.58
C ARG A 45 -25.41 -14.38 -13.14
N GLY A 46 -24.95 -15.58 -12.80
CA GLY A 46 -23.53 -15.91 -12.85
C GLY A 46 -23.05 -15.76 -14.28
N ARG A 47 -22.08 -14.88 -14.52
CA ARG A 47 -21.31 -14.92 -15.76
C ARG A 47 -20.63 -16.28 -15.80
N GLY A 48 -20.95 -17.09 -16.81
CA GLY A 48 -20.26 -18.35 -17.07
C GLY A 48 -18.76 -18.10 -17.18
N SER A 49 -17.99 -18.96 -16.52
CA SER A 49 -16.53 -18.99 -16.59
C SER A 49 -16.07 -19.00 -18.04
N ILE A 50 -15.21 -18.06 -18.43
CA ILE A 50 -14.59 -18.08 -19.75
C ILE A 50 -13.59 -19.26 -19.76
N PRO A 51 -13.56 -20.11 -20.80
CA PRO A 51 -12.62 -21.22 -20.86
C PRO A 51 -11.18 -20.74 -20.66
N GLY A 52 -10.52 -21.26 -19.62
CA GLY A 52 -9.13 -20.93 -19.27
C GLY A 52 -8.93 -20.02 -18.06
N GLU A 53 -9.98 -19.44 -17.45
CA GLU A 53 -9.82 -18.67 -16.20
C GLU A 53 -9.56 -19.60 -15.00
N THR A 54 -8.48 -19.36 -14.26
CA THR A 54 -8.24 -20.03 -12.97
C THR A 54 -8.87 -19.22 -11.85
N ILE A 55 -9.99 -19.72 -11.31
CA ILE A 55 -10.72 -19.08 -10.20
C ILE A 55 -10.37 -19.78 -8.89
N PHE A 56 -9.78 -19.04 -7.96
CA PHE A 56 -9.57 -19.46 -6.58
C PHE A 56 -10.68 -18.87 -5.69
N ASN A 57 -11.69 -19.68 -5.34
CA ASN A 57 -12.66 -19.31 -4.32
C ASN A 57 -12.14 -19.73 -2.95
N VAL A 58 -11.70 -18.77 -2.14
CA VAL A 58 -11.04 -19.05 -0.85
C VAL A 58 -11.86 -19.94 0.10
N LEU A 59 -13.19 -19.93 0.00
CA LEU A 59 -14.08 -20.82 0.77
C LEU A 59 -13.92 -22.30 0.39
N GLN A 60 -13.61 -22.59 -0.87
CA GLN A 60 -13.35 -23.95 -1.35
C GLN A 60 -11.97 -24.47 -0.91
N TYR A 61 -11.10 -23.57 -0.45
CA TYR A 61 -9.74 -23.88 0.04
C TYR A 61 -9.65 -23.86 1.57
N GLY A 62 -10.78 -24.02 2.26
CA GLY A 62 -10.80 -24.24 3.72
C GLY A 62 -11.05 -23.00 4.57
N ALA A 63 -11.20 -21.81 3.98
CA ALA A 63 -11.67 -20.64 4.72
C ALA A 63 -13.09 -20.89 5.27
N LYS A 64 -13.30 -20.61 6.56
CA LYS A 64 -14.56 -20.83 7.29
C LYS A 64 -14.97 -19.57 8.03
N PRO A 65 -16.16 -19.01 7.84
CA PRO A 65 -16.61 -17.84 8.59
C PRO A 65 -16.49 -18.06 10.12
N GLY A 66 -15.62 -17.31 10.81
CA GLY A 66 -15.59 -17.29 12.27
C GLY A 66 -14.23 -17.40 12.97
N GLY A 67 -13.10 -17.39 12.26
CA GLY A 67 -11.77 -17.22 12.86
C GLY A 67 -11.16 -18.40 13.63
N LYS A 68 -11.96 -19.25 14.29
CA LYS A 68 -11.45 -20.37 15.12
C LYS A 68 -11.01 -21.60 14.32
N LYS A 69 -11.50 -21.74 13.09
CA LYS A 69 -11.13 -22.76 12.09
C LYS A 69 -10.93 -22.14 10.70
N ASP A 70 -10.83 -20.81 10.69
CA ASP A 70 -10.60 -19.95 9.52
C ASP A 70 -9.11 -19.68 9.35
N SER A 71 -8.29 -20.46 10.05
CA SER A 71 -6.89 -20.55 9.76
C SER A 71 -6.79 -21.05 8.32
N THR A 72 -6.45 -20.16 7.41
CA THR A 72 -5.40 -20.51 6.46
C THR A 72 -4.14 -20.80 7.28
N GLU A 73 -4.13 -21.92 8.03
CA GLU A 73 -2.96 -22.48 8.72
C GLU A 73 -1.84 -22.77 7.69
N GLY A 74 -2.17 -22.72 6.39
CA GLY A 74 -1.23 -22.48 5.30
C GLY A 74 -1.30 -21.05 4.79
N ARG A 75 -0.21 -20.30 4.97
CA ARG A 75 0.34 -19.32 4.01
C ARG A 75 -0.41 -19.33 2.67
N SER A 76 -1.13 -18.25 2.36
CA SER A 76 -1.73 -18.10 1.03
C SER A 76 -0.69 -17.46 0.10
N HIS A 77 0.22 -18.29 -0.41
CA HIS A 77 1.20 -17.88 -1.42
C HIS A 77 0.70 -18.28 -2.81
N PHE A 78 0.21 -17.29 -3.55
CA PHE A 78 -0.17 -17.43 -4.95
C PHE A 78 1.02 -17.05 -5.81
N LYS A 79 1.73 -18.05 -6.33
CA LYS A 79 2.84 -17.84 -7.26
C LYS A 79 2.37 -18.02 -8.70
N GLY A 80 2.70 -17.07 -9.56
CA GLY A 80 2.41 -17.11 -10.98
C GLY A 80 3.45 -17.86 -11.80
N HIS A 81 3.06 -18.18 -13.03
CA HIS A 81 3.98 -18.50 -14.11
C HIS A 81 3.95 -17.35 -15.11
N ALA A 82 5.13 -16.91 -15.58
CA ALA A 82 5.29 -15.76 -16.47
C ALA A 82 4.48 -15.86 -17.78
N ASN A 83 4.03 -17.06 -18.16
CA ASN A 83 3.39 -17.38 -19.43
C ASN A 83 1.91 -17.79 -19.31
N SER A 84 1.19 -17.42 -18.23
CA SER A 84 -0.25 -17.74 -18.15
C SER A 84 -1.03 -16.95 -19.22
N PRO A 85 -1.77 -17.62 -20.13
CA PRO A 85 -2.52 -16.94 -21.20
C PRO A 85 -3.76 -16.21 -20.68
N THR A 86 -4.18 -16.50 -19.44
CA THR A 86 -5.39 -15.98 -18.80
C THR A 86 -5.08 -15.44 -17.40
N PRO A 87 -5.87 -14.45 -16.93
CA PRO A 87 -5.67 -13.90 -15.60
C PRO A 87 -6.02 -14.91 -14.50
N ILE A 88 -5.26 -14.89 -13.41
CA ILE A 88 -5.62 -15.56 -12.16
C ILE A 88 -6.68 -14.71 -11.45
N ILE A 89 -7.81 -15.32 -11.09
CA ILE A 89 -8.87 -14.65 -10.35
C ILE A 89 -8.96 -15.24 -8.95
N VAL A 90 -8.73 -14.41 -7.94
CA VAL A 90 -8.93 -14.78 -6.52
C VAL A 90 -10.18 -14.09 -6.02
N GLN A 91 -11.18 -14.90 -5.66
CA GLN A 91 -12.44 -14.44 -5.13
C GLN A 91 -12.48 -14.62 -3.61
N VAL A 92 -12.38 -13.51 -2.90
CA VAL A 92 -12.49 -13.39 -1.45
C VAL A 92 -13.93 -13.01 -1.12
N ALA A 93 -14.74 -13.99 -0.71
CA ALA A 93 -16.17 -13.81 -0.45
C ALA A 93 -16.54 -13.83 1.04
N ALA A 94 -15.56 -14.03 1.92
CA ALA A 94 -15.75 -14.08 3.37
C ALA A 94 -14.63 -13.31 4.08
N THR A 95 -14.62 -13.38 5.41
CA THR A 95 -13.48 -12.92 6.21
C THR A 95 -12.42 -14.01 6.23
N LEU A 96 -11.16 -13.64 6.01
CA LEU A 96 -9.98 -14.46 6.24
C LEU A 96 -9.26 -13.87 7.45
N LYS A 97 -8.87 -14.69 8.42
CA LYS A 97 -8.21 -14.22 9.64
C LYS A 97 -6.76 -14.68 9.72
N ALA A 98 -5.85 -13.77 10.02
CA ALA A 98 -4.46 -14.10 10.29
C ALA A 98 -4.34 -14.85 11.63
N VAL A 99 -3.37 -15.75 11.75
CA VAL A 99 -3.00 -16.33 13.06
C VAL A 99 -2.47 -15.23 13.99
N THR A 100 -2.57 -15.45 15.30
CA THR A 100 -2.19 -14.46 16.32
C THR A 100 -0.77 -14.68 16.84
N ASP A 101 -0.23 -15.89 16.75
CA ASP A 101 1.15 -16.20 17.13
C ASP A 101 2.11 -15.75 16.02
N ILE A 102 2.99 -14.78 16.33
CA ILE A 102 3.96 -14.22 15.39
C ILE A 102 5.00 -15.28 14.97
N SER A 103 5.30 -16.25 15.84
CA SER A 103 6.30 -17.28 15.56
C SER A 103 5.87 -18.26 14.46
N GLU A 104 4.58 -18.32 14.15
CA GLU A 104 4.03 -19.15 13.07
C GLU A 104 4.27 -18.54 11.67
N PHE A 105 4.68 -17.27 11.58
CA PHE A 105 4.95 -16.60 10.31
C PHE A 105 6.35 -16.94 9.80
N ALA A 106 6.42 -17.79 8.79
CA ALA A 106 7.68 -18.13 8.09
C ALA A 106 8.20 -17.02 7.14
N SER A 107 7.43 -15.95 6.95
CA SER A 107 7.71 -14.81 6.09
C SER A 107 7.19 -13.52 6.73
N PRO A 108 7.71 -12.34 6.38
CA PRO A 108 7.25 -11.07 6.92
C PRO A 108 5.86 -10.64 6.39
N GLU A 109 5.07 -11.58 5.88
CA GLU A 109 3.72 -11.41 5.37
C GLU A 109 2.93 -12.74 5.46
N TRP A 110 1.59 -12.70 5.43
CA TRP A 110 0.75 -13.93 5.42
C TRP A 110 -0.02 -14.20 4.13
N VAL A 111 -0.39 -13.17 3.36
CA VAL A 111 -0.98 -13.35 2.02
C VAL A 111 -0.06 -12.72 0.99
N THR A 112 0.44 -13.54 0.06
CA THR A 112 1.41 -13.11 -0.96
C THR A 112 0.95 -13.51 -2.34
N PHE A 113 0.97 -12.56 -3.25
CA PHE A 113 0.88 -12.76 -4.69
C PHE A 113 2.25 -12.44 -5.29
N GLU A 114 2.86 -13.40 -5.99
CA GLU A 114 4.23 -13.29 -6.48
C GLU A 114 4.37 -13.74 -7.94
N ASP A 115 5.07 -12.94 -8.75
CA ASP A 115 5.46 -13.27 -10.13
C ASP A 115 4.26 -13.61 -11.05
N ILE A 116 3.17 -12.84 -10.96
CA ILE A 116 1.94 -13.05 -11.74
C ILE A 116 1.81 -11.98 -12.84
N ASN A 117 1.56 -12.43 -14.07
CA ASN A 117 1.05 -11.59 -15.15
C ASN A 117 -0.45 -11.84 -15.34
N GLY A 118 -1.29 -10.85 -15.00
CA GLY A 118 -2.74 -10.97 -14.99
C GLY A 118 -3.26 -11.50 -13.66
N LEU A 119 -3.59 -10.60 -12.74
CA LEU A 119 -4.17 -10.94 -11.43
C LEU A 119 -5.43 -10.11 -11.18
N ILE A 120 -6.51 -10.77 -10.74
CA ILE A 120 -7.72 -10.12 -10.26
C ILE A 120 -8.03 -10.62 -8.85
N VAL A 121 -7.96 -9.76 -7.84
CA VAL A 121 -8.40 -10.05 -6.47
C VAL A 121 -9.68 -9.26 -6.21
N THR A 122 -10.77 -9.96 -5.90
CA THR A 122 -12.14 -9.40 -5.86
C THR A 122 -13.02 -10.15 -4.87
N GLY A 123 -14.26 -9.70 -4.65
CA GLY A 123 -15.31 -10.53 -4.06
C GLY A 123 -16.03 -9.92 -2.85
N GLY A 124 -15.61 -8.75 -2.36
CA GLY A 124 -16.29 -8.09 -1.24
C GLY A 124 -15.85 -8.54 0.15
N GLY A 125 -15.04 -9.60 0.25
CA GLY A 125 -14.60 -10.16 1.52
C GLY A 125 -13.56 -9.32 2.27
N THR A 126 -13.08 -9.86 3.39
CA THR A 126 -12.27 -9.14 4.37
C THR A 126 -11.00 -9.91 4.69
N PHE A 127 -9.86 -9.22 4.73
CA PHE A 127 -8.63 -9.71 5.35
C PHE A 127 -8.51 -9.10 6.75
N ASP A 128 -8.71 -9.90 7.79
CA ASP A 128 -8.58 -9.52 9.19
C ASP A 128 -7.20 -9.92 9.71
N GLY A 129 -6.34 -8.93 9.91
CA GLY A 129 -4.97 -9.13 10.33
C GLY A 129 -4.83 -9.47 11.82
N GLN A 130 -5.87 -9.34 12.65
CA GLN A 130 -5.80 -9.56 14.10
C GLN A 130 -4.58 -8.88 14.77
N GLY A 131 -4.39 -7.59 14.47
CA GLY A 131 -3.24 -6.79 14.91
C GLY A 131 -3.28 -6.38 16.39
N ASP A 132 -4.48 -6.18 16.93
CA ASP A 132 -4.74 -5.78 18.31
C ASP A 132 -4.08 -6.69 19.36
N VAL A 133 -3.99 -7.98 19.06
CA VAL A 133 -3.36 -8.99 19.93
C VAL A 133 -1.86 -8.74 20.08
N VAL A 134 -1.19 -8.17 19.06
CA VAL A 134 0.27 -8.09 18.98
C VAL A 134 0.84 -6.68 19.06
N TRP A 135 0.07 -5.63 18.77
CA TRP A 135 0.57 -4.25 18.75
C TRP A 135 1.21 -3.80 20.07
N LYS A 136 0.68 -4.28 21.21
CA LYS A 136 1.22 -4.00 22.55
C LYS A 136 2.66 -4.50 22.76
N TYR A 137 3.14 -5.42 21.92
CA TYR A 137 4.50 -5.97 21.98
C TYR A 137 5.45 -5.29 20.99
N ASN A 138 4.97 -4.38 20.15
CA ASN A 138 5.81 -3.67 19.19
C ASN A 138 6.66 -2.60 19.90
N ASP A 139 7.98 -2.82 19.92
CA ASP A 139 8.97 -1.93 20.52
C ASP A 139 9.92 -1.28 19.49
N CYS A 140 9.61 -1.38 18.18
CA CYS A 140 10.45 -0.87 17.09
C CYS A 140 10.78 0.62 17.14
N ARG A 141 10.03 1.41 17.93
CA ARG A 141 10.34 2.82 18.17
C ARG A 141 11.53 3.04 19.12
N ARG A 142 11.91 2.05 19.93
CA ARG A 142 12.95 2.15 20.96
C ARG A 142 14.02 1.06 20.84
N ASN A 143 13.71 -0.03 20.14
CA ASN A 143 14.59 -1.17 19.96
C ASN A 143 14.96 -1.34 18.48
N SER A 144 16.24 -1.19 18.15
CA SER A 144 16.74 -1.40 16.78
C SER A 144 16.67 -2.87 16.32
N ASN A 145 16.57 -3.80 17.26
CA ASN A 145 16.47 -5.25 17.03
C ASN A 145 15.03 -5.76 17.25
N CYS A 146 14.04 -4.87 17.16
CA CYS A 146 12.65 -5.25 17.36
C CYS A 146 12.18 -6.34 16.38
N GLN A 147 11.18 -7.10 16.80
CA GLN A 147 10.49 -8.03 15.90
C GLN A 147 9.57 -7.26 14.96
N LEU A 148 9.86 -7.31 13.66
CA LEU A 148 8.95 -6.75 12.65
C LEU A 148 7.64 -7.55 12.61
N LEU A 149 6.53 -6.82 12.62
CA LEU A 149 5.20 -7.39 12.48
C LEU A 149 4.89 -7.70 11.00
N PRO A 150 4.19 -8.80 10.71
CA PRO A 150 3.94 -9.23 9.34
C PRO A 150 2.95 -8.30 8.62
N THR A 151 3.24 -8.01 7.35
CA THR A 151 2.34 -7.31 6.43
C THR A 151 1.15 -8.18 6.07
N SER A 152 -0.02 -7.59 5.88
CA SER A 152 -1.22 -8.35 5.59
C SER A 152 -1.24 -8.94 4.18
N ILE A 153 -1.21 -8.09 3.15
CA ILE A 153 -1.31 -8.50 1.75
C ILE A 153 -0.11 -7.94 0.99
N LYS A 154 0.66 -8.82 0.35
CA LYS A 154 1.81 -8.44 -0.45
C LYS A 154 1.61 -8.80 -1.92
N PHE A 155 1.82 -7.83 -2.78
CA PHE A 155 1.91 -7.99 -4.22
C PHE A 155 3.37 -7.78 -4.63
N ASN A 156 4.01 -8.82 -5.12
CA ASN A 156 5.41 -8.80 -5.53
C ASN A 156 5.54 -9.17 -7.01
N SER A 157 6.17 -8.32 -7.81
CA SER A 157 6.40 -8.59 -9.24
C SER A 157 5.11 -8.86 -10.04
N ILE A 158 4.02 -8.12 -9.74
CA ILE A 158 2.74 -8.29 -10.42
C ILE A 158 2.66 -7.40 -11.66
N THR A 159 2.43 -7.99 -12.82
CA THR A 159 2.12 -7.27 -14.05
C THR A 159 0.63 -7.41 -14.36
N ASN A 160 -0.05 -6.34 -14.78
CA ASN A 160 -1.47 -6.35 -15.11
C ASN A 160 -2.36 -6.81 -13.93
N GLY A 161 -2.17 -6.18 -12.77
CA GLY A 161 -2.90 -6.50 -11.53
C GLY A 161 -4.16 -5.65 -11.32
N ASN A 162 -5.17 -6.23 -10.68
CA ASN A 162 -6.44 -5.60 -10.35
C ASN A 162 -6.93 -6.05 -8.97
N LEU A 163 -6.80 -5.19 -7.97
CA LEU A 163 -7.37 -5.36 -6.64
C LEU A 163 -8.63 -4.51 -6.51
N ARG A 164 -9.77 -5.11 -6.23
CA ARG A 164 -11.03 -4.36 -6.18
C ARG A 164 -12.00 -4.83 -5.10
N GLY A 165 -12.63 -3.87 -4.44
CA GLY A 165 -13.77 -4.13 -3.57
C GLY A 165 -13.44 -5.09 -2.42
N ILE A 166 -12.26 -4.97 -1.82
CA ILE A 166 -11.90 -5.76 -0.64
C ILE A 166 -11.87 -4.89 0.61
N ASN A 167 -12.07 -5.54 1.75
CA ASN A 167 -11.83 -4.95 3.06
C ASN A 167 -10.52 -5.47 3.64
N SER A 168 -9.77 -4.62 4.33
CA SER A 168 -8.62 -5.03 5.14
C SER A 168 -8.71 -4.38 6.51
N VAL A 169 -8.74 -5.18 7.57
CA VAL A 169 -8.98 -4.71 8.93
C VAL A 169 -7.84 -5.14 9.85
N ASN A 170 -7.45 -4.26 10.77
CA ASN A 170 -6.51 -4.54 11.86
C ASN A 170 -5.24 -5.29 11.42
N ALA A 171 -4.51 -4.78 10.42
CA ALA A 171 -3.24 -5.39 10.03
C ALA A 171 -2.21 -5.31 11.17
N LYS A 172 -1.37 -6.34 11.31
CA LYS A 172 -0.28 -6.33 12.31
C LYS A 172 0.77 -5.26 11.98
N SER A 173 1.04 -5.06 10.69
CA SER A 173 1.88 -4.02 10.11
C SER A 173 1.13 -3.40 8.92
N PHE A 174 1.77 -3.21 7.77
CA PHE A 174 1.13 -2.70 6.56
C PHE A 174 -0.09 -3.55 6.16
N HIS A 175 -1.15 -2.90 5.74
CA HIS A 175 -2.32 -3.57 5.17
C HIS A 175 -2.00 -4.15 3.79
N ILE A 176 -1.43 -3.32 2.91
CA ILE A 176 -1.06 -3.70 1.55
C ILE A 176 0.36 -3.21 1.23
N ALA A 177 1.22 -4.11 0.77
CA ALA A 177 2.51 -3.77 0.19
C ALA A 177 2.55 -4.15 -1.30
N MET A 178 2.87 -3.19 -2.16
CA MET A 178 3.05 -3.37 -3.60
C MET A 178 4.51 -3.13 -3.96
N ASN A 179 5.19 -4.18 -4.39
CA ASN A 179 6.59 -4.13 -4.77
C ASN A 179 6.78 -4.65 -6.20
N ARG A 180 7.55 -3.93 -7.02
CA ARG A 180 7.82 -4.31 -8.42
C ARG A 180 6.56 -4.57 -9.25
N CYS A 181 5.49 -3.84 -8.99
CA CYS A 181 4.24 -3.99 -9.72
C CYS A 181 4.22 -3.09 -10.97
N GLN A 182 3.66 -3.60 -12.07
CA GLN A 182 3.54 -2.90 -13.34
C GLN A 182 2.07 -2.92 -13.81
N ASN A 183 1.53 -1.74 -14.17
CA ASN A 183 0.13 -1.62 -14.62
C ASN A 183 -0.86 -2.25 -13.62
N PHE A 184 -0.85 -1.75 -12.38
CA PHE A 184 -1.66 -2.26 -11.29
C PHE A 184 -2.78 -1.28 -10.95
N ARG A 185 -4.01 -1.78 -10.75
CA ARG A 185 -5.16 -0.98 -10.32
C ARG A 185 -5.68 -1.48 -8.97
N ALA A 186 -5.76 -0.59 -7.99
CA ALA A 186 -6.39 -0.81 -6.70
C ALA A 186 -7.58 0.15 -6.54
N PHE A 187 -8.80 -0.35 -6.37
CA PHE A 187 -9.95 0.54 -6.24
C PHE A 187 -11.12 -0.01 -5.43
N GLY A 188 -11.90 0.89 -4.82
CA GLY A 188 -13.04 0.50 -3.99
C GLY A 188 -12.60 -0.24 -2.73
N LEU A 189 -11.43 0.09 -2.18
CA LEU A 189 -10.91 -0.58 -0.98
C LEU A 189 -11.43 0.10 0.28
N HIS A 190 -11.64 -0.68 1.32
CA HIS A 190 -11.91 -0.19 2.66
C HIS A 190 -10.86 -0.75 3.62
N ILE A 191 -9.98 0.11 4.11
CA ILE A 191 -8.84 -0.26 4.95
C ILE A 191 -9.01 0.43 6.30
N THR A 192 -9.02 -0.36 7.38
CA THR A 192 -9.30 0.17 8.73
C THR A 192 -8.39 -0.45 9.79
N ALA A 193 -7.77 0.40 10.60
CA ALA A 193 -7.12 0.09 11.86
C ALA A 193 -7.23 1.33 12.79
N PRO A 194 -7.12 1.16 14.12
CA PRO A 194 -7.13 2.27 15.07
C PRO A 194 -6.04 3.33 14.79
N GLU A 195 -6.28 4.59 15.20
CA GLU A 195 -5.32 5.69 15.02
C GLU A 195 -3.98 5.45 15.73
N ASP A 196 -3.98 4.68 16.81
CA ASP A 196 -2.81 4.35 17.62
C ASP A 196 -2.14 3.02 17.21
N SER A 197 -2.62 2.34 16.16
CA SER A 197 -2.01 1.10 15.69
C SER A 197 -0.64 1.35 15.03
N PRO A 198 0.44 0.70 15.49
CA PRO A 198 1.79 1.05 15.07
C PRO A 198 2.12 0.53 13.66
N ASN A 199 2.57 1.42 12.77
CA ASN A 199 3.09 1.09 11.44
C ASN A 199 2.09 0.34 10.55
N THR A 200 0.81 0.63 10.70
CA THR A 200 -0.25 0.03 9.88
C THR A 200 -0.49 0.83 8.61
N ASP A 201 0.53 1.05 7.78
CA ASP A 201 0.35 1.77 6.51
C ASP A 201 -0.79 1.14 5.70
N GLY A 202 -1.63 1.97 5.08
CA GLY A 202 -2.74 1.50 4.27
C GLY A 202 -2.25 0.80 2.99
N ILE A 203 -1.54 1.54 2.14
CA ILE A 203 -0.91 0.99 0.94
C ILE A 203 0.51 1.53 0.82
N HIS A 204 1.49 0.64 0.91
CA HIS A 204 2.88 0.93 0.60
C HIS A 204 3.19 0.55 -0.85
N ILE A 205 3.76 1.46 -1.63
CA ILE A 205 4.12 1.24 -3.05
C ILE A 205 5.62 1.48 -3.23
N SER A 206 6.37 0.48 -3.68
CA SER A 206 7.81 0.57 -3.94
C SER A 206 8.19 -0.04 -5.28
N SER A 207 9.20 0.52 -5.93
CA SER A 207 9.79 -0.01 -7.18
C SER A 207 8.76 -0.37 -8.26
N SER A 208 7.64 0.36 -8.30
CA SER A 208 6.47 0.02 -9.12
C SER A 208 6.16 1.09 -10.15
N ASN A 209 5.54 0.72 -11.26
CA ASN A 209 5.26 1.64 -12.36
C ASN A 209 3.83 1.49 -12.91
N PHE A 210 3.19 2.60 -13.25
CA PHE A 210 1.78 2.64 -13.68
C PHE A 210 0.82 2.03 -12.64
N VAL A 211 0.95 2.42 -11.37
CA VAL A 211 0.01 2.01 -10.31
C VAL A 211 -1.07 3.07 -10.14
N LYS A 212 -2.34 2.64 -10.09
CA LYS A 212 -3.50 3.51 -9.87
C LYS A 212 -4.27 3.08 -8.64
N VAL A 213 -4.35 3.95 -7.64
CA VAL A 213 -5.19 3.77 -6.44
C VAL A 213 -6.37 4.73 -6.54
N SER A 214 -7.61 4.24 -6.38
CA SER A 214 -8.77 5.13 -6.44
C SER A 214 -10.00 4.72 -5.65
N LYS A 215 -10.89 5.67 -5.38
CA LYS A 215 -12.22 5.43 -4.78
C LYS A 215 -12.15 4.57 -3.52
N SER A 216 -11.18 4.84 -2.65
CA SER A 216 -10.88 4.00 -1.48
C SER A 216 -10.96 4.83 -0.20
N ILE A 217 -11.32 4.19 0.90
CA ILE A 217 -11.39 4.78 2.24
C ILE A 217 -10.37 4.06 3.10
N ILE A 218 -9.46 4.82 3.70
CA ILE A 218 -8.31 4.29 4.43
C ILE A 218 -8.17 5.05 5.75
N SER A 219 -8.24 4.31 6.84
CA SER A 219 -8.12 4.80 8.22
C SER A 219 -7.14 3.90 8.95
N THR A 220 -6.01 4.43 9.41
CA THR A 220 -4.93 3.64 10.01
C THR A 220 -4.16 4.45 11.06
N GLY A 221 -3.19 3.84 11.73
CA GLY A 221 -2.26 4.55 12.63
C GLY A 221 -0.93 4.98 11.99
N ASP A 222 -0.78 4.86 10.67
CA ASP A 222 0.41 5.34 9.94
C ASP A 222 0.02 5.89 8.56
N ASP A 223 0.91 5.92 7.57
CA ASP A 223 0.65 6.50 6.25
C ASP A 223 -0.59 5.87 5.60
N CYS A 224 -1.51 6.71 5.11
CA CYS A 224 -2.65 6.26 4.32
C CYS A 224 -2.16 5.58 3.05
N ILE A 225 -1.25 6.25 2.34
CA ILE A 225 -0.50 5.70 1.21
C ILE A 225 0.94 6.22 1.30
N SER A 226 1.91 5.30 1.27
CA SER A 226 3.34 5.62 1.24
C SER A 226 3.97 5.18 -0.09
N ILE A 227 4.81 6.03 -0.68
CA ILE A 227 5.46 5.80 -1.99
C ILE A 227 6.99 5.78 -1.78
N GLY A 228 7.58 4.59 -1.83
CA GLY A 228 9.01 4.35 -1.70
C GLY A 228 9.79 4.43 -3.03
N GLN A 229 11.10 4.25 -2.91
CA GLN A 229 12.09 4.33 -3.98
C GLN A 229 11.73 3.52 -5.24
N GLY A 230 12.15 4.02 -6.40
CA GLY A 230 11.98 3.38 -7.71
C GLY A 230 10.55 3.38 -8.24
N SER A 231 9.63 4.10 -7.59
CA SER A 231 8.23 4.16 -8.01
C SER A 231 8.00 5.27 -9.03
N THR A 232 7.38 4.93 -10.17
CA THR A 232 7.11 5.89 -11.25
C THR A 232 5.67 5.83 -11.73
N ASN A 233 5.12 6.95 -12.23
CA ASN A 233 3.78 7.01 -12.83
C ASN A 233 2.68 6.47 -11.89
N ILE A 234 2.64 7.00 -10.67
CA ILE A 234 1.66 6.59 -9.65
C ILE A 234 0.51 7.60 -9.62
N SER A 235 -0.72 7.12 -9.69
CA SER A 235 -1.92 7.96 -9.61
C SER A 235 -2.80 7.57 -8.43
N ILE A 236 -3.09 8.54 -7.56
CA ILE A 236 -4.00 8.43 -6.43
C ILE A 236 -5.18 9.36 -6.68
N ASN A 237 -6.40 8.85 -6.72
CA ASN A 237 -7.56 9.66 -7.09
C ASN A 237 -8.82 9.28 -6.30
N LYS A 238 -9.54 10.26 -5.74
CA LYS A 238 -10.76 10.01 -4.95
C LYS A 238 -10.51 9.07 -3.77
N VAL A 239 -9.42 9.29 -3.04
CA VAL A 239 -9.13 8.56 -1.79
C VAL A 239 -9.52 9.41 -0.60
N THR A 240 -10.16 8.79 0.39
CA THR A 240 -10.40 9.41 1.70
C THR A 240 -9.44 8.77 2.69
N CYS A 241 -8.54 9.58 3.24
CA CYS A 241 -7.57 9.17 4.26
C CYS A 241 -7.99 9.74 5.61
N GLY A 242 -7.91 8.96 6.68
CA GLY A 242 -8.08 9.52 8.01
C GLY A 242 -8.82 8.64 9.01
N PRO A 243 -8.32 8.50 10.26
CA PRO A 243 -7.05 9.02 10.79
C PRO A 243 -5.80 8.37 10.15
N GLY A 244 -4.60 8.83 10.53
CA GLY A 244 -3.29 8.31 10.07
C GLY A 244 -2.26 9.40 9.74
N HIS A 245 -1.15 9.05 9.07
CA HIS A 245 -0.05 9.97 8.74
C HIS A 245 -0.16 10.66 7.37
N GLY A 246 -1.27 10.47 6.65
CA GLY A 246 -1.54 11.14 5.37
C GLY A 246 -0.94 10.43 4.15
N ILE A 247 -0.75 11.18 3.05
CA ILE A 247 -0.14 10.63 1.83
C ILE A 247 1.33 11.08 1.78
N SER A 248 2.23 10.10 1.76
CA SER A 248 3.67 10.32 1.92
C SER A 248 4.47 9.80 0.72
N ILE A 249 5.35 10.63 0.18
CA ILE A 249 6.45 10.22 -0.69
C ILE A 249 7.67 10.04 0.19
N GLY A 250 8.17 8.80 0.24
CA GLY A 250 9.29 8.37 1.07
C GLY A 250 8.89 7.51 2.27
N SER A 251 9.81 7.27 3.21
CA SER A 251 11.11 7.94 3.28
C SER A 251 12.05 7.56 2.14
N LEU A 252 12.72 8.54 1.53
CA LEU A 252 13.71 8.34 0.47
C LEU A 252 15.13 8.60 0.97
N GLY A 253 16.11 7.96 0.35
CA GLY A 253 17.53 8.13 0.63
C GLY A 253 18.03 7.38 1.86
N LYS A 254 17.33 6.32 2.29
CA LYS A 254 17.74 5.50 3.43
C LYS A 254 18.88 4.54 3.04
N TYR A 255 18.72 3.90 1.89
CA TYR A 255 19.61 2.85 1.41
C TYR A 255 20.53 3.34 0.26
N PRO A 256 21.69 2.70 0.06
CA PRO A 256 22.46 2.88 -1.17
C PRO A 256 21.62 2.46 -2.39
N ASP A 257 21.90 3.09 -3.53
CA ASP A 257 21.34 2.73 -4.84
C ASP A 257 19.81 2.78 -4.94
N GLU A 258 19.15 3.55 -4.08
CA GLU A 258 17.73 3.85 -4.22
C GLU A 258 17.45 4.53 -5.56
N LYS A 259 16.48 3.99 -6.31
CA LYS A 259 16.05 4.55 -7.59
C LYS A 259 15.14 5.75 -7.39
N ASP A 260 15.10 6.60 -8.39
CA ASP A 260 14.29 7.82 -8.39
C ASP A 260 12.78 7.53 -8.27
N VAL A 261 12.07 8.50 -7.70
CA VAL A 261 10.60 8.53 -7.63
C VAL A 261 10.10 9.64 -8.54
N MET A 262 9.31 9.30 -9.56
CA MET A 262 8.92 10.26 -10.59
C MET A 262 7.47 10.14 -11.05
N GLY A 263 6.84 11.26 -11.37
CA GLY A 263 5.50 11.25 -12.00
C GLY A 263 4.42 10.77 -11.04
N ILE A 264 4.30 11.43 -9.88
CA ILE A 264 3.30 11.10 -8.86
C ILE A 264 2.15 12.10 -8.96
N ILE A 265 0.91 11.62 -9.09
CA ILE A 265 -0.26 12.47 -9.19
C ILE A 265 -1.27 12.07 -8.13
N VAL A 266 -1.58 12.99 -7.22
CA VAL A 266 -2.62 12.84 -6.19
C VAL A 266 -3.72 13.85 -6.47
N LYS A 267 -4.95 13.37 -6.71
CA LYS A 267 -6.09 14.21 -7.10
C LYS A 267 -7.37 13.91 -6.33
N ASN A 268 -8.23 14.92 -6.20
CA ASN A 268 -9.62 14.79 -5.74
C ASN A 268 -9.77 14.00 -4.43
N SER A 269 -8.84 14.18 -3.50
CA SER A 269 -8.74 13.34 -2.30
C SER A 269 -9.00 14.15 -1.04
N THR A 270 -9.50 13.47 -0.01
CA THR A 270 -9.82 14.10 1.27
C THR A 270 -8.96 13.49 2.37
N LEU A 271 -8.33 14.33 3.19
CA LEU A 271 -7.58 13.90 4.37
C LEU A 271 -8.26 14.45 5.62
N MET A 272 -8.58 13.59 6.57
CA MET A 272 -9.35 13.91 7.76
C MET A 272 -8.66 13.42 9.02
N ASN A 273 -8.46 14.29 10.01
CA ASN A 273 -7.85 13.92 11.28
C ASN A 273 -6.51 13.17 11.12
N THR A 274 -5.71 13.55 10.12
CA THR A 274 -4.39 12.97 9.90
C THR A 274 -3.31 13.83 10.51
N ASP A 275 -2.20 13.20 10.92
CA ASP A 275 -1.01 13.89 11.39
C ASP A 275 -0.37 14.75 10.30
N ASN A 276 -0.38 14.27 9.05
CA ASN A 276 0.12 15.01 7.90
C ASN A 276 -0.90 14.99 6.77
N GLY A 277 -0.86 16.01 5.92
CA GLY A 277 -1.63 16.04 4.70
C GLY A 277 -0.83 15.38 3.58
N LEU A 278 -0.03 16.20 2.90
CA LEU A 278 0.80 15.83 1.76
C LEU A 278 2.26 15.97 2.17
N ARG A 279 3.00 14.87 2.21
CA ARG A 279 4.34 14.83 2.78
C ARG A 279 5.35 14.27 1.78
N ILE A 280 6.50 14.93 1.64
CA ILE A 280 7.71 14.37 1.03
C ILE A 280 8.77 14.29 2.11
N LYS A 281 9.31 13.10 2.40
CA LYS A 281 10.28 12.86 3.49
C LYS A 281 11.55 12.20 2.98
N THR A 282 12.71 12.78 3.25
CA THR A 282 14.02 12.23 2.85
C THR A 282 15.00 12.22 4.01
N TRP A 283 15.83 11.19 4.11
CA TRP A 283 16.82 11.05 5.17
C TRP A 283 17.97 12.08 5.02
N PRO A 284 18.48 12.63 6.13
CA PRO A 284 19.73 13.38 6.12
C PRO A 284 20.91 12.46 5.77
N GLY A 285 21.94 13.02 5.13
CA GLY A 285 23.14 12.29 4.71
C GLY A 285 22.85 11.15 3.74
N SER A 286 21.73 11.22 3.01
CA SER A 286 21.33 10.20 2.06
C SER A 286 22.33 10.03 0.92
N PRO A 287 22.40 8.85 0.29
CA PRO A 287 22.93 8.71 -1.06
C PRO A 287 22.16 9.58 -2.08
N PRO A 288 22.74 9.88 -3.25
CA PRO A 288 22.05 10.63 -4.30
C PRO A 288 20.89 9.82 -4.90
N SER A 289 19.72 10.47 -5.03
CA SER A 289 18.56 10.02 -5.81
C SER A 289 17.66 11.24 -6.09
N GLN A 290 16.54 11.06 -6.78
CA GLN A 290 15.61 12.13 -7.10
C GLN A 290 14.16 11.80 -6.73
N ALA A 291 13.41 12.82 -6.32
CA ALA A 291 11.95 12.85 -6.32
C ALA A 291 11.48 14.00 -7.21
N SER A 292 10.82 13.72 -8.34
CA SER A 292 10.44 14.78 -9.29
C SER A 292 9.12 14.58 -10.02
N GLY A 293 8.52 15.69 -10.48
CA GLY A 293 7.27 15.65 -11.24
C GLY A 293 6.10 15.15 -10.39
N ILE A 294 5.87 15.82 -9.26
CA ILE A 294 4.85 15.45 -8.29
C ILE A 294 3.76 16.52 -8.30
N LEU A 295 2.51 16.10 -8.50
CA LEU A 295 1.33 16.97 -8.50
C LEU A 295 0.36 16.53 -7.41
N PHE A 296 0.07 17.43 -6.48
CA PHE A 296 -1.05 17.34 -5.57
C PHE A 296 -2.10 18.37 -5.97
N GLN A 297 -3.31 17.92 -6.30
CA GLN A 297 -4.35 18.81 -6.80
C GLN A 297 -5.74 18.46 -6.28
N ASP A 298 -6.57 19.47 -6.03
CA ASP A 298 -7.97 19.30 -5.62
C ASP A 298 -8.08 18.48 -4.32
N ILE A 299 -7.38 18.95 -3.29
CA ILE A 299 -7.28 18.25 -2.00
C ILE A 299 -8.10 18.98 -0.94
N ILE A 300 -8.92 18.22 -0.23
CA ILE A 300 -9.70 18.70 0.92
C ILE A 300 -9.03 18.21 2.20
N MET A 301 -8.72 19.12 3.12
CA MET A 301 -8.15 18.79 4.42
C MET A 301 -9.15 19.13 5.51
N LYS A 302 -9.36 18.21 6.47
CA LYS A 302 -10.21 18.45 7.63
C LYS A 302 -9.42 18.10 8.88
N ASN A 303 -9.11 19.10 9.68
CA ASN A 303 -8.43 18.92 10.96
C ASN A 303 -7.08 18.18 10.81
N VAL A 304 -6.32 18.51 9.75
CA VAL A 304 -5.01 17.90 9.47
C VAL A 304 -3.93 18.64 10.26
N LYS A 305 -3.04 17.93 10.96
CA LYS A 305 -2.06 18.58 11.84
C LYS A 305 -0.95 19.28 11.07
N ASN A 306 -0.35 18.63 10.08
CA ASN A 306 0.70 19.22 9.25
C ASN A 306 0.30 19.15 7.76
N PRO A 307 -0.39 20.17 7.22
CA PRO A 307 -1.08 20.07 5.93
C PRO A 307 -0.16 19.81 4.72
N ILE A 308 0.88 20.62 4.51
CA ILE A 308 1.79 20.53 3.37
C ILE A 308 3.23 20.50 3.89
N ILE A 309 3.97 19.42 3.58
CA ILE A 309 5.31 19.21 4.12
C ILE A 309 6.29 18.71 3.06
N ILE A 310 7.46 19.35 3.01
CA ILE A 310 8.70 18.74 2.54
C ILE A 310 9.66 18.70 3.73
N ASP A 311 10.15 17.52 4.08
CA ASP A 311 11.05 17.30 5.20
C ASP A 311 12.29 16.51 4.75
N GLN A 312 13.36 17.24 4.41
CA GLN A 312 14.66 16.66 4.09
C GLN A 312 15.56 16.44 5.32
N LEU A 313 14.99 16.59 6.53
CA LEU A 313 15.62 16.28 7.82
C LEU A 313 14.94 15.09 8.50
N TYR A 314 14.17 14.29 7.74
CA TYR A 314 13.35 13.23 8.27
C TYR A 314 14.19 12.20 9.04
N CYS A 315 13.84 12.06 10.32
CA CYS A 315 14.52 11.19 11.26
C CYS A 315 13.47 10.56 12.19
N PRO A 316 13.05 9.30 11.96
CA PRO A 316 12.09 8.64 12.83
C PRO A 316 12.73 8.29 14.17
N SER A 317 11.92 8.35 15.24
CA SER A 317 12.36 8.00 16.59
C SER A 317 12.98 6.61 16.65
N GLY A 318 14.06 6.46 17.43
CA GLY A 318 14.82 5.21 17.54
C GLY A 318 15.83 4.97 16.42
N SER A 319 15.96 5.87 15.45
CA SER A 319 16.96 5.76 14.37
C SER A 319 18.21 6.59 14.65
N SER A 320 19.37 6.07 14.25
CA SER A 320 20.63 6.82 14.24
C SER A 320 20.67 7.73 13.00
N CYS A 321 20.35 9.01 13.19
CA CYS A 321 20.26 9.95 12.08
C CYS A 321 21.57 10.66 11.84
N ARG A 322 21.95 10.74 10.56
CA ARG A 322 23.07 11.53 10.10
C ARG A 322 22.74 13.02 10.25
N THR A 323 23.77 13.85 10.35
CA THR A 323 23.64 15.31 10.43
C THR A 323 23.95 16.01 9.11
N GLN A 324 24.50 15.27 8.13
CA GLN A 324 24.81 15.82 6.82
C GLN A 324 23.53 16.17 6.06
N PRO A 325 23.53 17.19 5.18
CA PRO A 325 22.39 17.48 4.31
C PRO A 325 21.96 16.26 3.48
N SER A 326 20.64 16.12 3.26
CA SER A 326 20.11 15.15 2.30
C SER A 326 20.67 15.42 0.90
N ARG A 327 21.00 14.34 0.18
CA ARG A 327 21.42 14.38 -1.22
C ARG A 327 20.32 13.96 -2.19
N VAL A 328 19.12 13.66 -1.69
CA VAL A 328 17.93 13.46 -2.54
C VAL A 328 17.54 14.80 -3.16
N ARG A 329 17.53 14.89 -4.49
CA ARG A 329 17.09 16.08 -5.20
C ARG A 329 15.57 16.10 -5.31
N ILE A 330 14.94 17.19 -4.89
CA ILE A 330 13.49 17.38 -5.02
C ILE A 330 13.24 18.47 -6.06
N SER A 331 12.47 18.17 -7.10
CA SER A 331 12.15 19.15 -8.14
C SER A 331 10.77 18.99 -8.78
N ASN A 332 10.24 20.06 -9.37
CA ASN A 332 8.96 20.05 -10.11
C ASN A 332 7.81 19.51 -9.24
N ILE A 333 7.57 20.19 -8.12
CA ILE A 333 6.53 19.84 -7.14
C ILE A 333 5.44 20.88 -7.21
N HIS A 334 4.21 20.46 -7.49
CA HIS A 334 3.08 21.37 -7.67
C HIS A 334 1.97 21.02 -6.67
N TYR A 335 1.60 22.01 -5.85
CA TYR A 335 0.46 21.98 -4.96
C TYR A 335 -0.62 22.92 -5.51
N ARG A 336 -1.80 22.40 -5.85
CA ARG A 336 -2.84 23.17 -6.55
C ARG A 336 -4.23 22.96 -5.94
N ASN A 337 -4.97 24.03 -5.67
CA ASN A 337 -6.33 23.95 -5.13
C ASN A 337 -6.43 23.05 -3.89
N ILE A 338 -5.74 23.44 -2.83
CA ILE A 338 -5.74 22.72 -1.54
C ILE A 338 -6.50 23.56 -0.54
N ARG A 339 -7.56 23.01 0.03
CA ARG A 339 -8.46 23.77 0.91
C ARG A 339 -8.91 23.01 2.14
N GLY A 340 -9.32 23.73 3.17
CA GLY A 340 -9.97 23.17 4.36
C GLY A 340 -9.33 23.64 5.65
N THR A 341 -9.06 22.73 6.59
CA THR A 341 -8.60 23.12 7.93
C THR A 341 -7.35 22.39 8.43
N SER A 342 -6.51 23.14 9.14
CA SER A 342 -5.32 22.68 9.85
C SER A 342 -5.54 22.70 11.36
N SER A 343 -5.17 21.64 12.06
CA SER A 343 -5.24 21.58 13.52
C SER A 343 -4.00 22.18 14.21
N SER A 344 -2.91 22.37 13.46
CA SER A 344 -1.71 23.09 13.92
C SER A 344 -1.55 24.46 13.24
N PRO A 345 -0.82 25.40 13.87
CA PRO A 345 -0.59 26.74 13.31
C PRO A 345 0.29 26.77 12.06
N LEU A 346 1.16 25.77 11.87
CA LEU A 346 2.08 25.71 10.74
C LEU A 346 1.39 24.97 9.58
N GLY A 347 0.85 25.73 8.63
CA GLY A 347 0.08 25.17 7.51
C GLY A 347 0.95 24.65 6.38
N VAL A 348 2.10 25.29 6.13
CA VAL A 348 3.06 24.91 5.09
C VAL A 348 4.45 24.84 5.71
N ASN A 349 5.16 23.73 5.53
CA ASN A 349 6.52 23.54 6.01
C ASN A 349 7.41 22.91 4.92
N LEU A 350 8.28 23.71 4.28
CA LEU A 350 9.14 23.26 3.18
C LEU A 350 10.61 23.31 3.63
N MET A 351 11.08 22.25 4.28
CA MET A 351 12.45 22.10 4.77
C MET A 351 13.30 21.33 3.75
N CYS A 352 13.94 22.06 2.84
CA CYS A 352 14.81 21.48 1.83
C CYS A 352 16.28 21.48 2.25
N SER A 353 17.06 20.62 1.58
CA SER A 353 18.49 20.44 1.83
C SER A 353 19.26 21.71 1.48
N PRO A 354 20.16 22.20 2.34
CA PRO A 354 21.04 23.33 2.01
C PRO A 354 22.05 22.98 0.93
N GLN A 355 22.41 21.71 0.76
CA GLN A 355 23.33 21.26 -0.28
C GLN A 355 22.64 21.08 -1.64
N PHE A 356 21.37 20.66 -1.62
CA PHE A 356 20.55 20.50 -2.82
C PHE A 356 19.18 21.16 -2.61
N PRO A 357 19.11 22.51 -2.71
CA PRO A 357 17.85 23.25 -2.58
C PRO A 357 16.75 22.70 -3.49
N CYS A 358 15.50 22.69 -3.03
CA CYS A 358 14.38 22.25 -3.86
C CYS A 358 14.18 23.20 -5.04
N GLN A 359 13.90 22.65 -6.23
CA GLN A 359 13.77 23.41 -7.46
C GLN A 359 12.35 23.33 -8.03
N ASN A 360 11.83 24.44 -8.56
CA ASN A 360 10.51 24.49 -9.19
C ASN A 360 9.39 23.89 -8.31
N VAL A 361 9.30 24.40 -7.07
CA VAL A 361 8.20 24.10 -6.15
C VAL A 361 7.16 25.20 -6.31
N GLU A 362 5.91 24.84 -6.59
CA GLU A 362 4.82 25.79 -6.79
C GLU A 362 3.64 25.49 -5.86
N LEU A 363 3.06 26.56 -5.29
CA LEU A 363 1.85 26.53 -4.50
C LEU A 363 0.82 27.48 -5.13
N PHE A 364 -0.30 26.95 -5.62
CA PHE A 364 -1.35 27.72 -6.27
C PHE A 364 -2.71 27.41 -5.64
N ASP A 365 -3.45 28.45 -5.23
CA ASP A 365 -4.74 28.31 -4.54
C ASP A 365 -4.69 27.41 -3.30
N ILE A 366 -3.90 27.83 -2.30
CA ILE A 366 -3.85 27.22 -0.98
C ILE A 366 -4.78 28.03 -0.05
N ASN A 367 -5.81 27.37 0.49
CA ASN A 367 -6.84 28.00 1.34
C ASN A 367 -7.14 27.14 2.57
N LEU A 368 -6.24 27.19 3.54
CA LEU A 368 -6.31 26.48 4.80
C LEU A 368 -6.71 27.44 5.92
N ARG A 369 -7.60 27.00 6.81
CA ARG A 369 -7.99 27.74 8.01
C ARG A 369 -7.55 26.99 9.26
N TYR A 370 -7.19 27.72 10.29
CA TYR A 370 -6.88 27.10 11.57
C TYR A 370 -8.16 26.58 12.24
N SER A 371 -8.16 25.34 12.72
CA SER A 371 -9.26 24.72 13.48
C SER A 371 -8.81 24.11 14.81
N GLY A 372 -7.58 24.38 15.25
CA GLY A 372 -7.08 23.87 16.53
C GLY A 372 -7.61 24.66 17.73
N LYS A 373 -7.31 24.17 18.94
CA LYS A 373 -7.81 24.74 20.20
C LYS A 373 -7.05 26.00 20.66
N ARG A 374 -5.81 26.19 20.23
CA ARG A 374 -4.94 27.28 20.70
C ARG A 374 -5.34 28.57 19.99
N ARG A 375 -5.53 29.67 20.72
CA ARG A 375 -5.70 30.99 20.08
C ARG A 375 -4.45 31.34 19.29
N VAL A 376 -4.58 31.41 17.97
CA VAL A 376 -3.56 31.89 17.04
C VAL A 376 -4.21 32.92 16.11
N SER A 377 -3.47 33.95 15.74
CA SER A 377 -3.98 35.01 14.87
C SER A 377 -4.14 34.54 13.42
N ALA A 378 -3.24 33.67 12.94
CA ALA A 378 -3.27 33.12 11.60
C ALA A 378 -2.44 31.82 11.50
N LEU A 379 -2.65 31.06 10.42
CA LEU A 379 -1.71 30.02 10.01
C LEU A 379 -0.43 30.66 9.43
N THR A 380 0.70 29.96 9.58
CA THR A 380 2.00 30.38 9.04
C THR A 380 2.56 29.38 8.03
N SER A 381 3.53 29.86 7.26
CA SER A 381 4.37 29.06 6.36
C SER A 381 5.83 29.18 6.78
N SER A 382 6.57 28.08 6.74
CA SER A 382 8.02 28.01 6.98
C SER A 382 8.71 27.37 5.79
N CYS A 383 9.78 27.98 5.31
CA CYS A 383 10.56 27.46 4.19
C CYS A 383 12.06 27.59 4.47
N SER A 384 12.83 26.63 3.97
CA SER A 384 14.30 26.66 4.02
C SER A 384 14.85 26.02 2.75
N ASN A 385 15.84 26.68 2.13
CA ASN A 385 16.52 26.19 0.92
C ASN A 385 15.56 25.87 -0.24
N VAL A 386 14.55 26.72 -0.45
CA VAL A 386 13.61 26.62 -1.55
C VAL A 386 13.18 28.02 -1.98
N LYS A 387 13.16 28.26 -3.29
CA LYS A 387 12.52 29.44 -3.90
C LYS A 387 11.22 28.96 -4.55
N ALA A 388 10.14 28.96 -3.76
CA ALA A 388 8.85 28.49 -4.23
C ALA A 388 8.11 29.58 -5.01
N GLY A 389 7.42 29.19 -6.08
CA GLY A 389 6.46 30.03 -6.79
C GLY A 389 5.11 30.00 -6.08
N PHE A 390 4.44 31.15 -5.98
CA PHE A 390 3.13 31.29 -5.35
C PHE A 390 2.15 31.98 -6.30
N GLY A 391 0.89 31.56 -6.32
CA GLY A 391 -0.15 32.20 -7.13
C GLY A 391 -1.57 31.93 -6.62
N GLY A 392 -2.52 32.78 -7.02
CA GLY A 392 -3.91 32.67 -6.56
C GLY A 392 -4.07 32.91 -5.04
N VAL A 393 -5.03 32.24 -4.41
CA VAL A 393 -5.27 32.36 -2.95
C VAL A 393 -4.12 31.74 -2.16
N GLN A 394 -3.61 32.42 -1.13
CA GLN A 394 -2.52 31.94 -0.27
C GLN A 394 -2.86 32.16 1.21
N ILE A 395 -3.48 31.16 1.82
CA ILE A 395 -3.74 31.06 3.25
C ILE A 395 -3.27 29.66 3.68
N PRO A 396 -2.18 29.52 4.46
CA PRO A 396 -1.34 30.58 5.05
C PRO A 396 -0.63 31.48 4.01
N PRO A 397 -0.18 32.69 4.41
CA PRO A 397 0.64 33.55 3.56
C PRO A 397 1.89 32.82 3.03
N PRO A 398 2.42 33.20 1.86
CA PRO A 398 3.65 32.65 1.31
C PRO A 398 4.84 32.73 2.28
N CYS A 399 5.80 31.83 2.10
CA CYS A 399 7.09 31.95 2.77
C CYS A 399 7.79 33.26 2.36
N ARG A 400 8.45 33.90 3.32
CA ARG A 400 9.21 35.13 3.10
C ARG A 400 10.64 34.84 2.69
#